data_AF-A0A8B9W7D0-F1
#
_entry.id   AF-A0A8B9W7D0-F1
#
_cell.length_a   1.000
_cell.length_b   1.000
_cell.length_c   1.000
_cell.angle_alpha   90.00
_cell.angle_beta   90.00
_cell.angle_gamma   90.00
#
_symmetry.space_group_name_H-M   'P 1'
#
loop_
_entity.id
_entity.type
_entity.pdbx_description
1 polymer ?
#
loop_
_entity_poly.entity_id
_entity_poly.type
_entity_poly.pdbx_seq_one_letter_code
_entity_poly.pdbx_strand_id
1 'polypeptide(L)'
;MEKLLQSAKTRPGADCGSDHKLLIAKFRLKLKKVGKTTRPFRYDLNQIPYDYTVEVRNRFKGLDLIDRVPDELWNEVHDIVQETGIKTIPMEKKYKKAKWLSGEGLQIAVKRREAKSKGEKERYKHPNAEFQRIARRDKKVFFSDQYKEIEENNRMGKTRDLFKKVRDTKGTFHAKMGSIKDRNGMDLTEAEDIKKRWQEYTEELYKKDLHNPDNHDGVITDLEPDILECEVKWALESITMNKASGGDGIPVELFQILKDDAVKVLHSICQQIWKTQQWPQDWKRSVFIPIPKKGNAKECSNYRTIALISHASKVMLKILQARLQQYVNRELPDVQAGFRKGRGTRDQIANIHWIMERAREFQKSIYFCFIDYAKAFDCVDHDKLWKILQEMGIPDHLTCLLRNLYAGQEATVRTGHGTTDWFQIGKGVRQGYILSLCSFNLYAEYIMRNTGHHETSWNQDCWRNINNLRYEDDTTLMAETEEELKSLLMKVKVESEKVGLKLNIQKTKIMASGPISSWEIDGQTVETVSDFIFLGSKITTDGDFSHEIKRRLLLGRKVMTNLDSIFKSRDITLPTKVHLVKAMVFLWSCMDVRGGL
;
A
#
# COMPACT_ATOMS: atom_id res chain seq x y z
N MET A 1 6.52 29.92 -40.96
CA MET A 1 7.59 29.04 -40.44
C MET A 1 8.92 29.81 -40.47
N GLU A 2 9.15 30.67 -39.47
CA GLU A 2 10.50 31.21 -39.23
C GLU A 2 11.44 30.06 -38.85
N LYS A 3 12.68 30.09 -39.33
CA LYS A 3 13.67 29.03 -39.13
C LYS A 3 13.90 28.77 -37.62
N LEU A 4 13.22 27.76 -37.09
CA LEU A 4 13.36 27.24 -35.71
C LEU A 4 14.81 26.88 -35.37
N LEU A 5 15.58 26.45 -36.38
CA LEU A 5 16.99 26.10 -36.28
C LEU A 5 17.88 27.31 -36.57
N GLN A 6 18.59 27.81 -35.55
CA GLN A 6 19.51 28.94 -35.67
C GLN A 6 20.91 28.53 -36.15
N SER A 7 21.39 27.35 -35.74
CA SER A 7 22.70 26.82 -36.18
C SER A 7 22.80 25.34 -35.84
N ALA A 8 23.47 24.54 -36.67
CA ALA A 8 23.88 23.19 -36.30
C ALA A 8 25.42 23.10 -36.39
N LYS A 9 26.07 22.68 -35.30
CA LYS A 9 27.53 22.50 -35.24
C LYS A 9 27.83 21.12 -34.68
N THR A 10 28.81 20.44 -35.25
CA THR A 10 29.34 19.21 -34.67
C THR A 10 30.40 19.56 -33.63
N ARG A 11 30.33 18.91 -32.46
CA ARG A 11 31.35 18.97 -31.41
C ARG A 11 31.93 17.59 -31.17
N PRO A 12 33.17 17.50 -30.64
CA PRO A 12 33.68 16.26 -30.07
C PRO A 12 32.62 15.64 -29.14
N GLY A 13 32.36 14.34 -29.28
CA GLY A 13 31.24 13.64 -28.64
C GLY A 13 31.19 13.73 -27.11
N ALA A 14 30.03 13.44 -26.52
CA ALA A 14 29.82 13.44 -25.08
C ALA A 14 30.76 12.43 -24.39
N ASP A 15 31.07 12.66 -23.11
CA ASP A 15 31.88 11.78 -22.29
C ASP A 15 31.12 10.48 -21.88
N CYS A 16 30.65 9.73 -22.87
CA CYS A 16 29.77 8.57 -22.73
C CYS A 16 30.24 7.32 -23.52
N GLY A 17 31.52 7.23 -23.90
CA GLY A 17 32.08 6.05 -24.57
C GLY A 17 31.60 5.82 -26.01
N SER A 18 30.87 6.77 -26.61
CA SER A 18 30.45 6.73 -28.01
C SER A 18 31.46 7.42 -28.93
N ASP A 19 31.63 6.87 -30.13
CA ASP A 19 32.36 7.41 -31.29
C ASP A 19 31.55 8.47 -32.07
N HIS A 20 30.27 8.60 -31.78
CA HIS A 20 29.40 9.61 -32.37
C HIS A 20 29.84 11.03 -31.96
N LYS A 21 29.95 11.92 -32.95
CA LYS A 21 30.12 13.36 -32.71
C LYS A 21 28.79 13.95 -32.26
N LEU A 22 28.82 14.79 -31.24
CA LEU A 22 27.64 15.50 -30.79
C LEU A 22 27.23 16.51 -31.85
N LEU A 23 26.04 16.36 -32.43
CA LEU A 23 25.44 17.43 -33.21
C LEU A 23 24.70 18.37 -32.25
N ILE A 24 25.19 19.59 -32.10
CA ILE A 24 24.52 20.64 -31.33
C ILE A 24 23.78 21.54 -32.30
N ALA A 25 22.47 21.38 -32.32
CA ALA A 25 21.54 22.29 -32.96
C ALA A 25 21.07 23.34 -31.94
N LYS A 26 21.20 24.62 -32.29
CA LYS A 26 20.66 25.73 -31.52
C LYS A 26 19.27 26.04 -32.07
N PHE A 27 18.25 25.86 -31.25
CA PHE A 27 16.88 26.18 -31.61
C PHE A 27 16.41 27.44 -30.89
N ARG A 28 15.61 28.27 -31.57
CA ARG A 28 14.84 29.32 -30.90
C ARG A 28 13.51 28.74 -30.46
N LEU A 29 13.47 28.20 -29.24
CA LEU A 29 12.26 27.62 -28.68
C LEU A 29 11.65 28.59 -27.66
N LYS A 30 10.37 28.93 -27.86
CA LYS A 30 9.58 29.59 -26.82
C LYS A 30 9.03 28.51 -25.90
N LEU A 31 9.85 28.06 -24.94
CA LEU A 31 9.46 27.05 -23.96
C LEU A 31 8.66 27.71 -22.84
N LYS A 32 7.52 27.12 -22.45
CA LYS A 32 6.84 27.49 -21.21
C LYS A 32 7.76 27.08 -20.04
N LYS A 33 7.97 28.01 -19.09
CA LYS A 33 8.73 27.73 -17.87
C LYS A 33 7.90 26.78 -17.00
N VAL A 34 8.25 25.50 -16.97
CA VAL A 34 7.67 24.55 -16.03
C VAL A 34 8.22 24.88 -14.63
N GLY A 35 7.34 25.23 -13.70
CA GLY A 35 7.71 25.47 -12.30
C GLY A 35 8.37 24.22 -11.71
N LYS A 36 9.43 24.41 -10.90
CA LYS A 36 9.98 23.28 -10.13
C LYS A 36 8.95 22.90 -9.07
N THR A 37 8.42 21.70 -9.13
CA THR A 37 7.59 21.12 -8.07
C THR A 37 8.36 21.16 -6.74
N THR A 38 7.85 21.89 -5.76
CA THR A 38 8.33 21.86 -4.39
C THR A 38 8.04 20.48 -3.81
N ARG A 39 9.08 19.82 -3.30
CA ARG A 39 8.91 18.53 -2.62
C ARG A 39 8.41 18.79 -1.20
N PRO A 40 7.59 17.89 -0.64
CA PRO A 40 7.13 18.02 0.74
C PRO A 40 8.31 18.04 1.71
N PHE A 41 8.18 18.85 2.75
CA PHE A 41 9.12 18.96 3.86
C PHE A 41 9.28 17.60 4.56
N ARG A 42 10.50 17.26 4.99
CA ARG A 42 10.78 16.00 5.68
C ARG A 42 11.81 16.21 6.79
N TYR A 43 11.37 15.91 8.01
CA TYR A 43 12.19 15.92 9.23
C TYR A 43 13.29 14.84 9.16
N ASP A 44 14.49 15.13 9.68
CA ASP A 44 15.46 14.09 10.01
C ASP A 44 15.13 13.46 11.38
N LEU A 45 14.33 12.39 11.32
CA LEU A 45 13.80 11.71 12.52
C LEU A 45 14.85 10.91 13.30
N ASN A 46 16.07 10.77 12.79
CA ASN A 46 17.14 10.09 13.52
C ASN A 46 17.78 10.99 14.59
N GLN A 47 17.54 12.31 14.53
CA GLN A 47 18.14 13.32 15.40
C GLN A 47 17.08 14.35 15.83
N ILE A 48 16.07 13.91 16.58
CA ILE A 48 15.12 14.82 17.21
C ILE A 48 15.81 15.45 18.44
N PRO A 49 16.05 16.77 18.48
CA PRO A 49 16.75 17.41 19.59
C PRO A 49 15.95 17.33 20.89
N TYR A 50 16.64 17.31 22.03
CA TYR A 50 15.97 17.38 23.34
C TYR A 50 15.13 18.66 23.51
N ASP A 51 15.58 19.77 22.93
CA ASP A 51 14.91 21.07 22.96
C ASP A 51 13.49 21.01 22.36
N TYR A 52 13.27 20.17 21.34
CA TYR A 52 11.94 19.93 20.78
C TYR A 52 10.98 19.42 21.86
N THR A 53 11.39 18.39 22.59
CA THR A 53 10.58 17.76 23.64
C THR A 53 10.25 18.74 24.76
N VAL A 54 11.22 19.57 25.16
CA VAL A 54 11.04 20.57 26.23
C VAL A 54 10.07 21.66 25.79
N GLU A 55 10.26 22.23 24.60
CA GLU A 55 9.42 23.32 24.08
C GLU A 55 7.97 22.86 23.89
N VAL A 56 7.74 21.70 23.27
CA VAL A 56 6.38 21.17 23.07
C VAL A 56 5.73 20.83 24.41
N ARG A 57 6.44 20.19 25.35
CA ARG A 57 5.90 19.88 26.68
C ARG A 57 5.45 21.14 27.42
N ASN A 58 6.26 22.21 27.37
CA ASN A 58 5.91 23.46 28.03
C ASN A 58 4.67 24.10 27.41
N ARG A 59 4.53 24.08 26.08
CA ARG A 59 3.34 24.58 25.38
C ARG A 59 2.11 23.71 25.67
N PHE A 60 2.24 22.38 25.72
CA PHE A 60 1.15 21.46 26.04
C PHE A 60 0.60 21.66 27.46
N LYS A 61 1.43 22.03 28.44
CA LYS A 61 0.96 22.34 29.80
C LYS A 61 0.02 23.55 29.87
N GLY A 62 0.09 24.45 28.88
CA GLY A 62 -0.78 25.62 28.78
C GLY A 62 -2.09 25.37 28.03
N LEU A 63 -2.31 24.17 27.50
CA LEU A 63 -3.53 23.83 26.77
C LEU A 63 -4.69 23.60 27.74
N ASP A 64 -5.86 24.17 27.42
CA ASP A 64 -7.11 23.79 28.04
C ASP A 64 -7.68 22.55 27.34
N LEU A 65 -7.86 21.48 28.11
CA LEU A 65 -8.25 20.15 27.61
C LEU A 65 -9.71 19.80 27.89
N ILE A 66 -10.48 20.68 28.55
CA ILE A 66 -11.82 20.38 29.04
C ILE A 66 -12.87 20.99 28.10
N ASP A 67 -13.87 20.19 27.70
CA ASP A 67 -15.07 20.62 26.95
C ASP A 67 -14.82 21.49 25.71
N ARG A 68 -13.70 21.25 25.01
CA ARG A 68 -13.36 21.94 23.76
C ARG A 68 -14.02 21.26 22.57
N VAL A 69 -14.16 22.02 21.48
CA VAL A 69 -14.49 21.47 20.16
C VAL A 69 -13.26 20.71 19.65
N PRO A 70 -13.39 19.43 19.22
CA PRO A 70 -12.24 18.61 18.82
C PRO A 70 -11.34 19.25 17.75
N ASP A 71 -11.94 19.97 16.79
CA ASP A 71 -11.21 20.63 15.70
C ASP A 71 -10.32 21.76 16.21
N GLU A 72 -10.83 22.61 17.11
CA GLU A 72 -10.07 23.72 17.68
C GLU A 72 -8.88 23.21 18.50
N LEU A 73 -9.12 22.25 19.39
CA LEU A 73 -8.07 21.67 20.22
C LEU A 73 -7.01 20.97 19.36
N TRP A 74 -7.44 20.26 18.29
CA TRP A 74 -6.50 19.66 17.36
C TRP A 74 -5.65 20.71 16.63
N ASN A 75 -6.25 21.81 16.16
CA ASN A 75 -5.52 22.86 15.44
C ASN A 75 -4.43 23.50 16.32
N GLU A 76 -4.73 23.78 17.60
CA GLU A 76 -3.71 24.28 18.55
C GLU A 76 -2.57 23.27 18.73
N VAL A 77 -2.89 21.99 18.91
CA VAL A 77 -1.89 20.92 19.08
C VAL A 77 -1.05 20.73 17.81
N HIS A 78 -1.71 20.74 16.65
CA HIS A 78 -1.07 20.66 15.34
C HIS A 78 -0.05 21.79 15.18
N ASP A 79 -0.45 23.04 15.43
CA ASP A 79 0.40 24.21 15.25
C ASP A 79 1.59 24.18 16.21
N ILE A 80 1.38 23.83 17.47
CA ILE A 80 2.46 23.65 18.45
C ILE A 80 3.52 22.66 17.95
N VAL A 81 3.08 21.47 17.53
CA VAL A 81 3.99 20.41 17.09
C VAL A 81 4.69 20.76 15.78
N GLN A 82 3.95 21.33 14.82
CA GLN A 82 4.46 21.65 13.49
C GLN A 82 5.45 22.82 13.55
N GLU A 83 5.11 23.92 14.23
CA GLU A 83 5.98 25.09 14.39
C GLU A 83 7.28 24.72 15.10
N THR A 84 7.17 24.08 16.27
CA THR A 84 8.34 23.70 17.07
C THR A 84 9.18 22.65 16.32
N GLY A 85 8.54 21.72 15.61
CA GLY A 85 9.23 20.77 14.75
C GLY A 85 10.04 21.44 13.64
N ILE A 86 9.44 22.38 12.90
CA ILE A 86 10.11 23.11 11.80
C ILE A 86 11.27 23.96 12.35
N LYS A 87 11.08 24.57 13.51
CA LYS A 87 12.08 25.43 14.17
C LYS A 87 13.29 24.65 14.67
N THR A 88 13.09 23.46 15.25
CA THR A 88 14.13 22.75 16.00
C THR A 88 14.75 21.59 15.23
N ILE A 89 13.99 20.88 14.39
CA ILE A 89 14.45 19.64 13.76
C ILE A 89 15.05 19.95 12.39
N PRO A 90 16.30 19.51 12.11
CA PRO A 90 16.91 19.77 10.82
C PRO A 90 16.20 19.02 9.69
N MET A 91 16.23 19.63 8.50
CA MET A 91 15.66 19.04 7.29
C MET A 91 16.55 17.91 6.75
N GLU A 92 15.94 16.81 6.30
CA GLU A 92 16.65 15.70 5.65
C GLU A 92 17.36 16.18 4.36
N LYS A 93 18.69 16.28 4.40
CA LYS A 93 19.50 16.72 3.25
C LYS A 93 19.61 15.62 2.19
N LYS A 94 19.10 15.85 0.97
CA LYS A 94 19.38 14.97 -0.18
C LYS A 94 20.68 15.35 -0.88
N TYR A 95 21.64 14.43 -0.86
CA TYR A 95 22.86 14.52 -1.67
C TYR A 95 22.57 14.27 -3.15
N LYS A 96 22.89 15.23 -4.02
CA LYS A 96 22.68 15.16 -5.49
C LYS A 96 23.80 14.45 -6.26
N LYS A 97 24.88 14.03 -5.58
CA LYS A 97 26.06 13.40 -6.22
C LYS A 97 26.02 11.88 -6.05
N ALA A 98 26.65 11.17 -6.99
CA ALA A 98 26.90 9.74 -6.84
C ALA A 98 27.67 9.51 -5.55
N LYS A 99 27.02 8.93 -4.54
CA LYS A 99 27.58 8.75 -3.18
C LYS A 99 28.90 7.96 -3.15
N TRP A 100 29.21 7.26 -4.24
CA TRP A 100 30.33 6.34 -4.33
C TRP A 100 31.59 6.94 -4.97
N LEU A 101 31.52 8.09 -5.67
CA LEU A 101 32.69 8.64 -6.37
C LEU A 101 33.44 9.65 -5.50
N SER A 102 34.75 9.48 -5.34
CA SER A 102 35.59 10.34 -4.51
C SER A 102 35.77 11.75 -5.12
N GLY A 103 36.25 12.69 -4.30
CA GLY A 103 36.65 14.02 -4.77
C GLY A 103 37.72 13.97 -5.87
N GLU A 104 38.68 13.05 -5.74
CA GLU A 104 39.71 12.75 -6.75
C GLU A 104 39.07 12.27 -8.06
N GLY A 105 38.15 11.30 -7.99
CA GLY A 105 37.42 10.79 -9.16
C GLY A 105 36.61 11.88 -9.88
N LEU A 106 36.05 12.83 -9.14
CA LEU A 106 35.36 13.99 -9.71
C LEU A 106 36.32 14.95 -10.43
N GLN A 107 37.51 15.20 -9.87
CA GLN A 107 38.52 16.06 -10.51
C GLN A 107 39.04 15.45 -11.81
N ILE A 108 39.34 14.15 -11.82
CA ILE A 108 39.76 13.46 -13.06
C ILE A 108 38.60 13.42 -14.08
N ALA A 109 37.35 13.28 -13.64
CA ALA A 109 36.20 13.39 -14.54
C ALA A 109 36.11 14.76 -15.23
N VAL A 110 36.46 15.85 -14.52
CA VAL A 110 36.52 17.20 -15.10
C VAL A 110 37.66 17.30 -16.11
N LYS A 111 38.89 16.88 -15.76
CA LYS A 111 40.04 16.86 -16.69
C LYS A 111 39.75 16.04 -17.95
N ARG A 112 39.13 14.87 -17.77
CA ARG A 112 38.68 13.99 -18.87
C ARG A 112 37.68 14.70 -19.79
N ARG A 113 36.71 15.41 -19.21
CA ARG A 113 35.71 16.19 -19.96
C ARG A 113 36.35 17.34 -20.73
N GLU A 114 37.30 18.04 -20.12
CA GLU A 114 38.04 19.15 -20.75
C GLU A 114 38.88 18.67 -21.94
N ALA A 115 39.68 17.62 -21.77
CA ALA A 115 40.48 17.03 -22.85
C ALA A 115 39.62 16.56 -24.02
N LYS A 116 38.46 15.94 -23.72
CA LYS A 116 37.49 15.53 -24.75
C LYS A 116 36.87 16.73 -25.47
N SER A 117 36.56 17.81 -24.74
CA SER A 117 35.95 19.02 -25.29
C SER A 117 36.87 19.78 -26.27
N LYS A 118 38.18 19.70 -26.06
CA LYS A 118 39.22 20.29 -26.93
C LYS A 118 39.59 19.40 -28.12
N GLY A 119 39.06 18.17 -28.20
CA GLY A 119 39.35 17.24 -29.29
C GLY A 119 40.73 16.57 -29.22
N GLU A 120 41.44 16.71 -28.09
CA GLU A 120 42.81 16.21 -27.88
C GLU A 120 42.78 14.71 -27.56
N LYS A 121 42.69 13.86 -28.60
CA LYS A 121 42.54 12.40 -28.45
C LYS A 121 43.63 11.75 -27.57
N GLU A 122 44.88 12.15 -27.73
CA GLU A 122 45.99 11.58 -26.95
C GLU A 122 45.95 12.01 -25.48
N ARG A 123 45.62 13.28 -25.21
CA ARG A 123 45.44 13.79 -23.84
C ARG A 123 44.16 13.28 -23.16
N TYR A 124 43.20 12.73 -23.89
CA TYR A 124 42.01 12.08 -23.31
C TYR A 124 42.28 10.65 -22.83
N LYS A 125 43.14 9.90 -23.53
CA LYS A 125 43.42 8.48 -23.20
C LYS A 125 43.89 8.28 -21.76
N HIS A 126 44.83 9.12 -21.32
CA HIS A 126 45.42 9.01 -19.99
C HIS A 126 44.41 9.31 -18.85
N PRO A 127 43.72 10.46 -18.82
CA PRO A 127 42.66 10.75 -17.85
C PRO A 127 41.48 9.77 -17.91
N ASN A 128 41.15 9.21 -19.09
CA ASN A 128 40.09 8.22 -19.18
C ASN A 128 40.48 6.87 -18.55
N ALA A 129 41.71 6.39 -18.78
CA ALA A 129 42.22 5.19 -18.13
C ALA A 129 42.33 5.38 -16.62
N GLU A 130 42.82 6.54 -16.18
CA GLU A 130 42.90 6.93 -14.78
C GLU A 130 41.52 7.02 -14.12
N PHE A 131 40.56 7.69 -14.77
CA PHE A 131 39.17 7.76 -14.29
C PHE A 131 38.55 6.37 -14.16
N GLN A 132 38.75 5.47 -15.12
CA GLN A 132 38.21 4.10 -15.04
C GLN A 132 38.83 3.33 -13.87
N ARG A 133 40.13 3.52 -13.59
CA ARG A 133 40.81 2.93 -12.44
C ARG A 133 40.25 3.45 -11.12
N ILE A 134 40.16 4.78 -10.97
CA ILE A 134 39.60 5.44 -9.78
C ILE A 134 38.14 5.06 -9.59
N ALA A 135 37.33 5.08 -10.65
CA ALA A 135 35.92 4.71 -10.57
C ALA A 135 35.73 3.25 -10.13
N ARG A 136 36.57 2.31 -10.62
CA ARG A 136 36.54 0.91 -10.14
C ARG A 136 36.95 0.81 -8.67
N ARG A 137 38.01 1.51 -8.26
CA ARG A 137 38.47 1.57 -6.86
C ARG A 137 37.39 2.12 -5.94
N ASP A 138 36.89 3.31 -6.24
CA ASP A 138 35.89 4.03 -5.45
C ASP A 138 34.58 3.24 -5.35
N LYS A 139 34.14 2.62 -6.45
CA LYS A 139 32.98 1.74 -6.46
C LYS A 139 33.20 0.50 -5.58
N LYS A 140 34.40 -0.11 -5.62
CA LYS A 140 34.75 -1.25 -4.77
C LYS A 140 34.76 -0.86 -3.29
N VAL A 141 35.39 0.26 -2.95
CA VAL A 141 35.43 0.81 -1.57
C VAL A 141 34.01 1.08 -1.07
N PHE A 142 33.21 1.79 -1.87
CA PHE A 142 31.82 2.07 -1.52
C PHE A 142 31.02 0.81 -1.19
N PHE A 143 31.07 -0.21 -2.06
CA PHE A 143 30.37 -1.48 -1.78
C PHE A 143 30.93 -2.20 -0.56
N SER A 144 32.25 -2.20 -0.38
CA SER A 144 32.90 -2.78 0.81
C SER A 144 32.39 -2.11 2.10
N ASP A 145 32.28 -0.79 2.12
CA ASP A 145 31.74 -0.05 3.25
C ASP A 145 30.24 -0.35 3.46
N GLN A 146 29.44 -0.45 2.38
CA GLN A 146 28.05 -0.88 2.49
C GLN A 146 27.93 -2.28 3.12
N TYR A 147 28.83 -3.20 2.74
CA TYR A 147 28.85 -4.57 3.25
C TYR A 147 29.29 -4.65 4.71
N LYS A 148 30.29 -3.85 5.12
CA LYS A 148 30.68 -3.71 6.53
C LYS A 148 29.54 -3.16 7.38
N GLU A 149 28.79 -2.18 6.88
CA GLU A 149 27.60 -1.68 7.55
C GLU A 149 26.49 -2.75 7.65
N ILE A 150 26.31 -3.58 6.62
CA ILE A 150 25.40 -4.74 6.68
C ILE A 150 25.83 -5.69 7.81
N GLU A 151 27.12 -6.04 7.87
CA GLU A 151 27.66 -6.91 8.90
C GLU A 151 27.50 -6.32 10.31
N GLU A 152 27.82 -5.03 10.47
CA GLU A 152 27.69 -4.33 11.75
C GLU A 152 26.23 -4.27 12.21
N ASN A 153 25.30 -3.94 11.30
CA ASN A 153 23.88 -3.94 11.62
C ASN A 153 23.39 -5.35 12.00
N ASN A 154 23.89 -6.40 11.37
CA ASN A 154 23.58 -7.77 11.77
C ASN A 154 24.12 -8.09 13.18
N ARG A 155 25.38 -7.72 13.46
CA ARG A 155 26.03 -7.91 14.77
C ARG A 155 25.32 -7.17 15.89
N MET A 156 24.89 -5.93 15.63
CA MET A 156 24.15 -5.10 16.59
C MET A 156 22.66 -5.50 16.73
N GLY A 157 22.18 -6.50 15.99
CA GLY A 157 20.76 -6.87 15.97
C GLY A 157 19.84 -5.81 15.34
N LYS A 158 20.38 -4.87 14.57
CA LYS A 158 19.63 -3.81 13.87
C LYS A 158 19.03 -4.34 12.57
N THR A 159 18.11 -5.29 12.69
CA THR A 159 17.49 -6.01 11.56
C THR A 159 16.89 -5.09 10.50
N ARG A 160 16.25 -3.99 10.91
CA ARG A 160 15.67 -3.02 9.97
C ARG A 160 16.73 -2.34 9.12
N ASP A 161 17.78 -1.83 9.76
CA ASP A 161 18.83 -1.08 9.09
C ASP A 161 19.66 -2.00 8.18
N LEU A 162 19.86 -3.25 8.60
CA LEU A 162 20.38 -4.34 7.77
C LEU A 162 19.59 -4.48 6.46
N PHE A 163 18.27 -4.70 6.53
CA PHE A 163 17.46 -4.89 5.32
C PHE A 163 17.31 -3.62 4.48
N LYS A 164 17.29 -2.44 5.11
CA LYS A 164 17.33 -1.15 4.40
C LYS A 164 18.61 -1.04 3.57
N LYS A 165 19.76 -1.37 4.16
CA LYS A 165 21.06 -1.33 3.49
C LYS A 165 21.20 -2.35 2.36
N VAL A 166 20.69 -3.56 2.57
CA VAL A 166 20.59 -4.59 1.51
C VAL A 166 19.75 -4.09 0.33
N ARG A 167 18.64 -3.40 0.61
CA ARG A 167 17.77 -2.81 -0.42
C ARG A 167 18.45 -1.66 -1.17
N ASP A 168 19.12 -0.77 -0.45
CA ASP A 168 19.84 0.37 -1.03
C ASP A 168 20.97 -0.10 -1.95
N THR A 169 21.67 -1.16 -1.56
CA THR A 169 22.76 -1.79 -2.33
C THR A 169 22.28 -2.34 -3.68
N LYS A 170 21.02 -2.81 -3.76
CA LYS A 170 20.42 -3.36 -4.98
C LYS A 170 20.04 -2.29 -6.00
N GLY A 171 19.98 -1.03 -5.59
CA GLY A 171 19.33 0.02 -6.36
C GLY A 171 17.81 -0.15 -6.32
N THR A 172 17.13 0.80 -5.72
CA THR A 172 15.67 0.84 -5.70
C THR A 172 15.13 1.14 -7.10
N PHE A 173 14.48 0.15 -7.74
CA PHE A 173 13.62 0.42 -8.89
C PHE A 173 12.48 1.34 -8.43
N HIS A 174 12.59 2.62 -8.75
CA HIS A 174 11.47 3.53 -8.65
C HIS A 174 10.75 3.41 -9.98
N ALA A 175 9.57 2.81 -10.00
CA ALA A 175 8.66 2.97 -11.13
C ALA A 175 8.42 4.48 -11.26
N LYS A 176 9.09 5.12 -12.21
CA LYS A 176 8.74 6.49 -12.57
C LYS A 176 7.35 6.39 -13.17
N MET A 177 6.41 7.16 -12.65
CA MET A 177 5.19 7.48 -13.40
C MET A 177 5.67 8.10 -14.71
N GLY A 178 5.54 7.32 -15.78
CA GLY A 178 5.83 7.76 -17.14
C GLY A 178 4.61 8.43 -17.71
N SER A 179 4.31 8.13 -18.98
CA SER A 179 3.04 8.52 -19.58
C SER A 179 1.87 7.78 -18.94
N ILE A 180 0.73 8.44 -18.85
CA ILE A 180 -0.55 7.84 -18.45
C ILE A 180 -1.52 8.00 -19.59
N LYS A 181 -2.32 6.99 -19.88
CA LYS A 181 -3.35 7.07 -20.91
C LYS A 181 -4.51 7.97 -20.48
N ASP A 182 -4.97 8.81 -21.39
CA ASP A 182 -6.24 9.51 -21.29
C ASP A 182 -7.43 8.54 -21.40
N ARG A 183 -8.66 9.06 -21.52
CA ARG A 183 -9.86 8.22 -21.69
C ARG A 183 -9.93 7.51 -23.04
N ASN A 184 -9.31 8.08 -24.07
CA ASN A 184 -9.31 7.58 -25.44
C ASN A 184 -8.13 6.64 -25.72
N GLY A 185 -7.27 6.40 -24.72
CA GLY A 185 -6.10 5.54 -24.82
C GLY A 185 -4.83 6.22 -25.31
N MET A 186 -4.82 7.55 -25.48
CA MET A 186 -3.65 8.34 -25.87
C MET A 186 -2.73 8.61 -24.68
N ASP A 187 -1.41 8.52 -24.91
CA ASP A 187 -0.39 8.75 -23.88
C ASP A 187 -0.29 10.26 -23.51
N LEU A 188 -0.65 10.61 -22.28
CA LEU A 188 -0.40 11.93 -21.68
C LEU A 188 1.02 12.01 -21.15
N THR A 189 1.73 13.09 -21.49
CA THR A 189 3.12 13.34 -21.09
C THR A 189 3.31 14.62 -20.28
N GLU A 190 2.36 15.56 -20.39
CA GLU A 190 2.40 16.83 -19.67
C GLU A 190 1.97 16.66 -18.21
N ALA A 191 2.72 17.32 -17.31
CA ALA A 191 2.53 17.21 -15.87
C ALA A 191 1.11 17.61 -15.41
N GLU A 192 0.55 18.65 -16.02
CA GLU A 192 -0.78 19.17 -15.69
C GLU A 192 -1.87 18.21 -16.15
N ASP A 193 -1.77 17.70 -17.38
CA ASP A 193 -2.73 16.75 -17.94
C ASP A 193 -2.72 15.43 -17.17
N ILE A 194 -1.54 14.97 -16.74
CA ILE A 194 -1.41 13.79 -15.86
C ILE A 194 -2.10 14.04 -14.51
N LYS A 195 -1.89 15.20 -13.88
CA LYS A 195 -2.57 15.54 -12.62
C LYS A 195 -4.09 15.57 -12.80
N LYS A 196 -4.58 16.24 -13.84
CA LYS A 196 -6.00 16.32 -14.16
C LYS A 196 -6.59 14.94 -14.41
N ARG A 197 -5.91 14.09 -15.18
CA ARG A 197 -6.34 12.71 -15.44
C ARG A 197 -6.49 11.88 -14.16
N TRP A 198 -5.59 12.06 -13.19
CA TRP A 198 -5.68 11.42 -11.88
C TRP A 198 -6.86 11.91 -11.05
N GLN A 199 -7.06 13.23 -11.03
CA GLN A 199 -8.20 13.83 -10.36
C GLN A 199 -9.51 13.31 -10.97
N GLU A 200 -9.68 13.41 -12.28
CA GLU A 200 -10.85 12.88 -13.00
C GLU A 200 -11.10 11.39 -12.70
N TYR A 201 -10.05 10.55 -12.75
CA TYR A 201 -10.17 9.12 -12.45
C TYR A 201 -10.67 8.85 -11.03
N THR A 202 -10.10 9.56 -10.05
CA THR A 202 -10.39 9.31 -8.63
C THR A 202 -11.71 9.91 -8.22
N GLU A 203 -12.06 11.11 -8.69
CA GLU A 203 -13.39 11.69 -8.50
C GLU A 203 -14.47 10.79 -9.08
N GLU A 204 -14.32 10.26 -10.29
CA GLU A 204 -15.27 9.31 -10.88
C GLU A 204 -15.38 8.01 -10.08
N LEU A 205 -14.25 7.48 -9.63
CA LEU A 205 -14.19 6.24 -8.87
C LEU A 205 -14.95 6.35 -7.54
N TYR A 206 -14.78 7.49 -6.85
CA TYR A 206 -15.33 7.74 -5.53
C TYR A 206 -16.60 8.60 -5.54
N LYS A 207 -17.16 8.91 -6.72
CA LYS A 207 -18.40 9.68 -6.85
C LYS A 207 -19.56 8.90 -6.24
N LYS A 208 -20.32 9.55 -5.35
CA LYS A 208 -21.57 9.00 -4.81
C LYS A 208 -22.60 8.93 -5.95
N ASP A 209 -23.27 7.80 -6.08
CA ASP A 209 -24.44 7.69 -6.95
C ASP A 209 -25.60 8.47 -6.30
N LEU A 210 -26.37 9.21 -7.08
CA LEU A 210 -27.47 10.06 -6.57
C LEU A 210 -28.59 9.17 -6.00
N HIS A 211 -28.49 8.80 -4.73
CA HIS A 211 -29.56 8.18 -3.96
C HIS A 211 -29.75 8.88 -2.62
N ASN A 212 -30.98 8.76 -2.12
CA ASN A 212 -31.59 9.61 -1.10
C ASN A 212 -30.67 9.93 0.09
N PRO A 213 -30.71 11.16 0.63
CA PRO A 213 -30.08 11.45 1.90
C PRO A 213 -30.67 10.52 2.97
N ASP A 214 -29.80 9.78 3.64
CA ASP A 214 -30.17 8.95 4.79
C ASP A 214 -30.46 9.90 5.96
N ASN A 215 -31.74 10.14 6.25
CA ASN A 215 -32.19 10.89 7.42
C ASN A 215 -32.16 9.99 8.65
N HIS A 216 -30.98 9.80 9.23
CA HIS A 216 -30.84 9.21 10.57
C HIS A 216 -30.47 10.30 11.59
N ASP A 217 -31.43 11.17 11.90
CA ASP A 217 -31.38 12.16 12.98
C ASP A 217 -31.77 11.54 14.34
N GLY A 218 -31.35 10.30 14.60
CA GLY A 218 -31.54 9.65 15.89
C GLY A 218 -30.51 10.14 16.90
N VAL A 219 -30.95 10.73 18.01
CA VAL A 219 -30.06 11.03 19.15
C VAL A 219 -29.61 9.69 19.74
N ILE A 220 -28.30 9.43 19.74
CA ILE A 220 -27.73 8.25 20.38
C ILE A 220 -27.77 8.45 21.89
N THR A 221 -28.61 7.68 22.59
CA THR A 221 -28.75 7.75 24.04
C THR A 221 -27.73 6.86 24.76
N ASP A 222 -27.33 5.75 24.14
CA ASP A 222 -26.45 4.74 24.74
C ASP A 222 -25.04 4.83 24.17
N LEU A 223 -24.14 5.45 24.95
CA LEU A 223 -22.73 5.54 24.61
C LEU A 223 -21.97 4.32 25.15
N GLU A 224 -21.16 3.70 24.28
CA GLU A 224 -20.07 2.81 24.70
C GLU A 224 -19.16 3.48 25.75
N PRO A 225 -18.51 2.69 26.64
CA PRO A 225 -17.69 3.21 27.75
C PRO A 225 -16.67 4.28 27.33
N ASP A 226 -16.31 5.19 28.22
CA ASP A 226 -15.30 6.22 27.93
C ASP A 226 -13.94 5.62 27.52
N ILE A 227 -13.16 6.39 26.77
CA ILE A 227 -11.81 5.99 26.33
C ILE A 227 -10.86 6.11 27.52
N LEU A 228 -10.06 5.07 27.74
CA LEU A 228 -9.04 5.09 28.78
C LEU A 228 -7.72 5.64 28.25
N GLU A 229 -6.96 6.36 29.08
CA GLU A 229 -5.60 6.82 28.73
C GLU A 229 -4.69 5.65 28.32
N CYS A 230 -4.87 4.48 28.92
CA CYS A 230 -4.09 3.29 28.57
C CYS A 230 -4.38 2.78 27.15
N GLU A 231 -5.61 2.95 26.63
CA GLU A 231 -5.94 2.63 25.24
C GLU A 231 -5.21 3.57 24.27
N VAL A 232 -5.15 4.86 24.62
CA VAL A 232 -4.43 5.88 23.83
C VAL A 232 -2.93 5.62 23.84
N LYS A 233 -2.36 5.31 25.01
CA LYS A 233 -0.95 4.94 25.15
C LYS A 233 -0.61 3.71 24.30
N TRP A 234 -1.40 2.64 24.42
CA TRP A 234 -1.25 1.44 23.61
C TRP A 234 -1.36 1.74 22.10
N ALA A 235 -2.35 2.54 21.69
CA ALA A 235 -2.56 2.90 20.30
C ALA A 235 -1.37 3.71 19.75
N LEU A 236 -0.88 4.69 20.49
CA LEU A 236 0.26 5.52 20.11
C LEU A 236 1.56 4.70 19.99
N GLU A 237 1.87 3.86 20.97
CA GLU A 237 3.09 3.03 21.00
C GLU A 237 3.07 1.94 19.92
N SER A 238 1.89 1.43 19.56
CA SER A 238 1.76 0.38 18.56
C SER A 238 1.82 0.89 17.11
N ILE A 239 1.75 2.21 16.86
CA ILE A 239 1.95 2.76 15.51
C ILE A 239 3.43 2.65 15.14
N THR A 240 3.68 2.00 14.01
CA THR A 240 5.04 1.80 13.51
C THR A 240 5.68 3.13 13.10
N MET A 241 6.89 3.38 13.58
CA MET A 241 7.74 4.51 13.17
C MET A 241 8.17 4.41 11.69
N ASN A 242 8.70 5.51 11.16
CA ASN A 242 9.28 5.68 9.83
C ASN A 242 8.27 5.46 8.69
N LYS A 243 6.99 5.70 8.98
CA LYS A 243 5.91 5.70 7.99
C LYS A 243 5.68 7.10 7.43
N ALA A 244 5.14 7.17 6.22
CA ALA A 244 4.78 8.44 5.61
C ALA A 244 3.63 9.10 6.39
N SER A 245 3.77 10.40 6.69
CA SER A 245 2.74 11.23 7.29
C SER A 245 1.63 11.59 6.29
N GLY A 246 0.49 12.02 6.83
CA GLY A 246 -0.69 12.42 6.06
C GLY A 246 -0.56 13.82 5.45
N GLY A 247 -1.70 14.50 5.31
CA GLY A 247 -1.77 15.89 4.85
C GLY A 247 -1.13 16.88 5.82
N ASP A 248 -1.22 16.61 7.12
CA ASP A 248 -0.66 17.40 8.23
C ASP A 248 0.89 17.45 8.26
N GLY A 249 1.54 16.48 7.62
CA GLY A 249 2.99 16.40 7.56
C GLY A 249 3.65 15.95 8.87
N ILE A 250 2.88 15.68 9.94
CA ILE A 250 3.41 15.32 11.26
C ILE A 250 3.70 13.81 11.35
N PRO A 251 4.97 13.39 11.52
CA PRO A 251 5.32 12.00 11.76
C PRO A 251 4.99 11.57 13.20
N VAL A 252 4.69 10.28 13.40
CA VAL A 252 4.25 9.75 14.71
C VAL A 252 5.33 9.88 15.78
N GLU A 253 6.59 9.87 15.37
CA GLU A 253 7.76 10.03 16.25
C GLU A 253 7.72 11.32 17.05
N LEU A 254 7.14 12.39 16.49
CA LEU A 254 6.98 13.68 17.15
C LEU A 254 6.01 13.62 18.34
N PHE A 255 5.09 12.66 18.35
CA PHE A 255 4.20 12.37 19.48
C PHE A 255 4.81 11.31 20.42
N GLN A 256 5.39 10.24 19.87
CA GLN A 256 5.95 9.14 20.67
C GLN A 256 7.10 9.60 21.59
N ILE A 257 7.90 10.59 21.17
CA ILE A 257 9.00 11.12 21.98
C ILE A 257 8.50 11.89 23.23
N LEU A 258 7.29 12.43 23.19
CA LEU A 258 6.68 13.21 24.27
C LEU A 258 6.08 12.31 25.37
N LYS A 259 5.90 11.00 25.09
CA LYS A 259 5.37 10.01 26.04
C LYS A 259 4.04 10.46 26.65
N ASP A 260 3.93 10.46 27.99
CA ASP A 260 2.68 10.69 28.71
C ASP A 260 2.08 12.10 28.45
N ASP A 261 2.91 13.09 28.09
CA ASP A 261 2.42 14.43 27.73
C ASP A 261 1.56 14.39 26.46
N ALA A 262 1.99 13.64 25.44
CA ALA A 262 1.20 13.43 24.23
C ALA A 262 -0.02 12.55 24.49
N VAL A 263 0.09 11.54 25.36
CA VAL A 263 -1.04 10.66 25.72
C VAL A 263 -2.18 11.47 26.32
N LYS A 264 -1.89 12.39 27.27
CA LYS A 264 -2.92 13.23 27.91
C LYS A 264 -3.67 14.10 26.90
N VAL A 265 -2.93 14.79 26.04
CA VAL A 265 -3.52 15.69 25.03
C VAL A 265 -4.33 14.90 24.00
N LEU A 266 -3.78 13.81 23.47
CA LEU A 266 -4.49 12.96 22.51
C LEU A 266 -5.69 12.26 23.14
N HIS A 267 -5.62 11.89 24.41
CA HIS A 267 -6.74 11.31 25.15
C HIS A 267 -7.89 12.28 25.26
N SER A 268 -7.64 13.54 25.65
CA SER A 268 -8.67 14.58 25.67
C SER A 268 -9.34 14.74 24.30
N ILE A 269 -8.56 14.87 23.22
CA ILE A 269 -9.11 14.99 21.85
C ILE A 269 -9.95 13.75 21.50
N CYS A 270 -9.41 12.54 21.71
CA CYS A 270 -10.12 11.30 21.40
C CYS A 270 -11.43 11.18 22.21
N GLN A 271 -11.40 11.59 23.48
CA GLN A 271 -12.56 11.55 24.37
C GLN A 271 -13.63 12.57 23.99
N GLN A 272 -13.24 13.77 23.53
CA GLN A 272 -14.17 14.77 23.00
C GLN A 272 -14.80 14.27 21.69
N ILE A 273 -14.01 13.69 20.78
CA ILE A 273 -14.53 13.04 19.56
C ILE A 273 -15.49 11.92 19.95
N TRP A 274 -15.16 11.09 20.94
CA TRP A 274 -16.02 10.00 21.43
C TRP A 274 -17.38 10.53 21.87
N LYS A 275 -17.42 11.58 22.69
CA LYS A 275 -18.68 12.12 23.25
C LYS A 275 -19.48 12.92 22.22
N THR A 276 -18.83 13.79 21.46
CA THR A 276 -19.49 14.71 20.52
C THR A 276 -19.74 14.10 19.14
N GLN A 277 -19.03 13.02 18.81
CA GLN A 277 -19.02 12.36 17.51
C GLN A 277 -18.54 13.28 16.36
N GLN A 278 -17.89 14.40 16.69
CA GLN A 278 -17.33 15.36 15.75
C GLN A 278 -15.85 15.09 15.55
N TRP A 279 -15.42 15.05 14.28
CA TRP A 279 -14.03 14.80 13.92
C TRP A 279 -13.34 16.08 13.46
N PRO A 280 -12.06 16.30 13.83
CA PRO A 280 -11.25 17.34 13.23
C PRO A 280 -11.20 17.20 11.70
N GLN A 281 -11.26 18.30 10.96
CA GLN A 281 -11.30 18.29 9.50
C GLN A 281 -10.03 17.67 8.90
N ASP A 282 -8.88 17.94 9.52
CA ASP A 282 -7.60 17.35 9.12
C ASP A 282 -7.55 15.82 9.31
N TRP A 283 -8.31 15.28 10.26
CA TRP A 283 -8.41 13.84 10.48
C TRP A 283 -9.32 13.17 9.45
N LYS A 284 -10.24 13.92 8.83
CA LYS A 284 -11.09 13.49 7.72
C LYS A 284 -10.40 13.56 6.36
N ARG A 285 -9.28 14.29 6.22
CA ARG A 285 -8.54 14.45 4.96
C ARG A 285 -7.60 13.27 4.65
N SER A 286 -7.43 12.97 3.36
CA SER A 286 -6.52 11.91 2.87
C SER A 286 -5.66 12.35 1.69
N VAL A 287 -4.40 11.89 1.67
CA VAL A 287 -3.53 12.03 0.50
C VAL A 287 -3.35 10.68 -0.18
N PHE A 288 -3.88 10.53 -1.39
CA PHE A 288 -3.76 9.33 -2.19
C PHE A 288 -2.40 9.27 -2.91
N ILE A 289 -1.68 8.16 -2.70
CA ILE A 289 -0.43 7.84 -3.37
C ILE A 289 -0.68 6.70 -4.36
N PRO A 290 -0.64 6.95 -5.67
CA PRO A 290 -0.74 5.90 -6.67
C PRO A 290 0.50 5.01 -6.68
N ILE A 291 0.32 3.70 -6.43
CA ILE A 291 1.36 2.68 -6.50
C ILE A 291 1.02 1.68 -7.60
N PRO A 292 1.90 1.44 -8.58
CA PRO A 292 1.61 0.53 -9.68
C PRO A 292 1.45 -0.92 -9.18
N LYS A 293 0.38 -1.59 -9.59
CA LYS A 293 0.12 -3.01 -9.27
C LYS A 293 1.19 -3.92 -9.86
N LYS A 294 1.65 -3.60 -11.07
CA LYS A 294 2.69 -4.31 -11.83
C LYS A 294 3.58 -3.30 -12.56
N GLY A 295 4.79 -3.71 -12.96
CA GLY A 295 5.72 -2.84 -13.69
C GLY A 295 5.13 -2.32 -15.02
N ASN A 296 5.51 -1.09 -15.41
CA ASN A 296 5.06 -0.40 -16.63
C ASN A 296 3.55 -0.13 -16.71
N ALA A 297 2.90 0.20 -15.58
CA ALA A 297 1.51 0.65 -15.60
C ALA A 297 1.36 1.97 -16.39
N LYS A 298 0.45 1.98 -17.36
CA LYS A 298 0.09 3.18 -18.15
C LYS A 298 -1.34 3.66 -17.92
N GLU A 299 -2.17 2.87 -17.25
CA GLU A 299 -3.58 3.20 -17.01
C GLU A 299 -3.81 3.38 -15.51
N CYS A 300 -4.64 4.36 -15.13
CA CYS A 300 -4.91 4.65 -13.71
C CYS A 300 -5.45 3.43 -12.94
N SER A 301 -6.26 2.59 -13.58
CA SER A 301 -6.80 1.33 -13.04
C SER A 301 -5.73 0.30 -12.64
N ASN A 302 -4.55 0.40 -13.24
CA ASN A 302 -3.39 -0.46 -12.95
C ASN A 302 -2.57 0.02 -11.75
N TYR A 303 -3.02 1.07 -11.06
CA TYR A 303 -2.45 1.51 -9.79
C TYR A 303 -3.40 1.17 -8.63
N ARG A 304 -2.84 1.07 -7.44
CA ARG A 304 -3.56 1.14 -6.15
C ARG A 304 -3.38 2.53 -5.58
N THR A 305 -4.46 3.14 -5.11
CA THR A 305 -4.42 4.45 -4.46
C THR A 305 -4.34 4.26 -2.95
N ILE A 306 -3.13 4.30 -2.38
CA ILE A 306 -2.95 4.17 -0.93
C ILE A 306 -3.27 5.50 -0.26
N ALA A 307 -4.14 5.48 0.75
CA ALA A 307 -4.49 6.66 1.53
C ALA A 307 -3.49 6.92 2.66
N LEU A 308 -2.87 8.10 2.66
CA LEU A 308 -2.12 8.62 3.80
C LEU A 308 -3.01 9.57 4.61
N ILE A 309 -3.17 9.27 5.89
CA ILE A 309 -3.94 10.04 6.87
C ILE A 309 -3.06 10.47 8.04
N SER A 310 -3.53 11.46 8.80
CA SER A 310 -2.87 11.95 10.02
C SER A 310 -2.51 10.80 10.95
N HIS A 311 -1.30 10.84 11.53
CA HIS A 311 -0.89 9.86 12.53
C HIS A 311 -1.68 10.00 13.83
N ALA A 312 -2.10 11.20 14.21
CA ALA A 312 -2.97 11.41 15.36
C ALA A 312 -4.34 10.77 15.15
N SER A 313 -4.93 10.94 13.96
CA SER A 313 -6.16 10.21 13.58
C SER A 313 -6.00 8.69 13.71
N LYS A 314 -4.85 8.12 13.33
CA LYS A 314 -4.59 6.66 13.49
C LYS A 314 -4.65 6.18 14.93
N VAL A 315 -4.37 7.03 15.92
CA VAL A 315 -4.49 6.68 17.34
C VAL A 315 -5.96 6.39 17.66
N MET A 316 -6.86 7.32 17.35
CA MET A 316 -8.31 7.14 17.52
C MET A 316 -8.85 5.94 16.74
N LEU A 317 -8.39 5.76 15.50
CA LEU A 317 -8.83 4.64 14.66
C LEU A 317 -8.38 3.28 15.19
N LYS A 318 -7.22 3.20 15.86
CA LYS A 318 -6.79 1.96 16.52
C LYS A 318 -7.65 1.61 17.73
N ILE A 319 -8.05 2.61 18.51
CA ILE A 319 -8.97 2.43 19.64
C ILE A 319 -10.31 1.93 19.13
N LEU A 320 -10.88 2.61 18.13
CA LEU A 320 -12.10 2.17 17.44
C LEU A 320 -11.97 0.75 16.88
N GLN A 321 -10.83 0.41 16.26
CA GLN A 321 -10.59 -0.92 15.72
C GLN A 321 -10.63 -1.97 16.82
N ALA A 322 -9.93 -1.75 17.93
CA ALA A 322 -9.87 -2.69 19.04
C ALA A 322 -11.27 -2.96 19.61
N ARG A 323 -12.09 -1.91 19.74
CA ARG A 323 -13.48 -2.01 20.22
C ARG A 323 -14.41 -2.66 19.21
N LEU A 324 -14.24 -2.43 17.90
CA LEU A 324 -14.99 -3.10 16.85
C LEU A 324 -14.61 -4.58 16.73
N GLN A 325 -13.36 -4.94 17.03
CA GLN A 325 -12.83 -6.29 16.81
C GLN A 325 -13.59 -7.35 17.63
N GLN A 326 -14.11 -7.01 18.80
CA GLN A 326 -14.91 -7.95 19.61
C GLN A 326 -16.19 -8.36 18.88
N TYR A 327 -16.86 -7.41 18.24
CA TYR A 327 -18.08 -7.65 17.46
C TYR A 327 -17.75 -8.39 16.16
N VAL A 328 -16.71 -7.95 15.45
CA VAL A 328 -16.23 -8.61 14.22
C VAL A 328 -15.89 -10.08 14.49
N ASN A 329 -15.22 -10.39 15.60
CA ASN A 329 -14.88 -11.76 15.95
C ASN A 329 -16.09 -12.64 16.25
N ARG A 330 -17.15 -12.05 16.83
CA ARG A 330 -18.42 -12.72 17.12
C ARG A 330 -19.19 -13.02 15.84
N GLU A 331 -19.24 -12.06 14.92
CA GLU A 331 -20.09 -12.16 13.73
C GLU A 331 -19.43 -12.92 12.55
N LEU A 332 -18.11 -12.91 12.44
CA LEU A 332 -17.45 -13.55 11.29
C LEU A 332 -17.30 -15.07 11.47
N PRO A 333 -17.77 -15.87 10.49
CA PRO A 333 -17.66 -17.33 10.53
C PRO A 333 -16.24 -17.79 10.22
N ASP A 334 -15.95 -19.04 10.58
CA ASP A 334 -14.62 -19.63 10.49
C ASP A 334 -14.05 -19.69 9.07
N VAL A 335 -14.92 -19.77 8.07
CA VAL A 335 -14.55 -19.79 6.64
C VAL A 335 -13.98 -18.46 6.15
N GLN A 336 -14.18 -17.35 6.87
CA GLN A 336 -13.53 -16.07 6.60
C GLN A 336 -12.23 -15.96 7.42
N ALA A 337 -11.09 -15.98 6.74
CA ALA A 337 -9.76 -15.91 7.35
C ALA A 337 -9.06 -14.55 7.22
N GLY A 338 -9.55 -13.66 6.36
CA GLY A 338 -8.94 -12.35 6.10
C GLY A 338 -8.91 -11.48 7.35
N PHE A 339 -7.72 -10.96 7.71
CA PHE A 339 -7.49 -10.08 8.87
C PHE A 339 -8.01 -10.60 10.22
N ARG A 340 -8.04 -11.91 10.43
CA ARG A 340 -8.38 -12.51 11.73
C ARG A 340 -7.15 -12.99 12.47
N LYS A 341 -7.10 -12.72 13.77
CA LYS A 341 -6.01 -13.19 14.63
C LYS A 341 -5.96 -14.72 14.62
N GLY A 342 -4.78 -15.27 14.34
CA GLY A 342 -4.56 -16.72 14.30
C GLY A 342 -5.05 -17.42 13.04
N ARG A 343 -5.52 -16.68 12.01
CA ARG A 343 -5.88 -17.22 10.70
C ARG A 343 -5.07 -16.53 9.61
N GLY A 344 -4.64 -17.27 8.61
CA GLY A 344 -3.80 -16.80 7.53
C GLY A 344 -4.09 -17.48 6.20
N THR A 345 -3.38 -17.07 5.16
CA THR A 345 -3.52 -17.65 3.82
C THR A 345 -3.13 -19.12 3.81
N ARG A 346 -2.16 -19.51 4.64
CA ARG A 346 -1.73 -20.91 4.81
C ARG A 346 -2.86 -21.83 5.24
N ASP A 347 -3.75 -21.37 6.12
CA ASP A 347 -4.87 -22.17 6.61
C ASP A 347 -5.87 -22.41 5.47
N GLN A 348 -6.17 -21.38 4.68
CA GLN A 348 -7.06 -21.51 3.53
C GLN A 348 -6.46 -22.36 2.40
N ILE A 349 -5.15 -22.25 2.17
CA ILE A 349 -4.44 -23.12 1.22
C ILE A 349 -4.46 -24.57 1.70
N ALA A 350 -4.25 -24.83 2.99
CA ALA A 350 -4.36 -26.19 3.53
C ALA A 350 -5.79 -26.72 3.37
N ASN A 351 -6.80 -25.92 3.70
CA ASN A 351 -8.21 -26.29 3.58
C ASN A 351 -8.58 -26.67 2.14
N ILE A 352 -8.20 -25.87 1.14
CA ILE A 352 -8.54 -26.17 -0.25
C ILE A 352 -7.88 -27.48 -0.71
N HIS A 353 -6.63 -27.73 -0.32
CA HIS A 353 -5.95 -28.98 -0.63
C HIS A 353 -6.59 -30.19 0.04
N TRP A 354 -6.93 -30.10 1.33
CA TRP A 354 -7.62 -31.18 2.04
C TRP A 354 -8.99 -31.47 1.43
N ILE A 355 -9.75 -30.44 1.05
CA ILE A 355 -11.03 -30.61 0.37
C ILE A 355 -10.85 -31.37 -0.96
N MET A 356 -9.85 -30.99 -1.76
CA MET A 356 -9.54 -31.67 -3.02
C MET A 356 -9.03 -33.11 -2.84
N GLU A 357 -8.26 -33.38 -1.78
CA GLU A 357 -7.79 -34.72 -1.43
C GLU A 357 -8.96 -35.61 -0.99
N ARG A 358 -9.84 -35.10 -0.14
CA ARG A 358 -11.06 -35.80 0.29
C ARG A 358 -11.99 -36.09 -0.89
N ALA A 359 -12.23 -35.11 -1.75
CA ALA A 359 -13.06 -35.33 -2.95
C ALA A 359 -12.51 -36.47 -3.81
N ARG A 360 -11.18 -36.55 -3.97
CA ARG A 360 -10.52 -37.65 -4.69
C ARG A 360 -10.60 -38.99 -3.97
N GLU A 361 -10.41 -39.01 -2.66
CA GLU A 361 -10.54 -40.22 -1.82
C GLU A 361 -11.93 -40.86 -1.99
N PHE A 362 -12.99 -40.04 -2.04
CA PHE A 362 -14.37 -40.49 -2.25
C PHE A 362 -14.80 -40.54 -3.73
N GLN A 363 -13.86 -40.35 -4.68
CA GLN A 363 -14.14 -40.34 -6.12
C GLN A 363 -15.26 -39.37 -6.54
N LYS A 364 -15.42 -38.26 -5.81
CA LYS A 364 -16.37 -37.20 -6.11
C LYS A 364 -15.75 -36.14 -7.02
N SER A 365 -16.59 -35.57 -7.88
CA SER A 365 -16.24 -34.34 -8.59
C SER A 365 -16.32 -33.15 -7.65
N ILE A 366 -15.47 -32.16 -7.88
CA ILE A 366 -15.50 -30.89 -7.16
C ILE A 366 -15.26 -29.74 -8.14
N TYR A 367 -16.03 -28.67 -7.93
CA TYR A 367 -16.02 -27.48 -8.77
C TYR A 367 -15.70 -26.27 -7.89
N PHE A 368 -14.77 -25.44 -8.32
CA PHE A 368 -14.33 -24.22 -7.66
C PHE A 368 -14.64 -23.01 -8.54
N CYS A 369 -15.22 -21.95 -7.95
CA CYS A 369 -15.33 -20.65 -8.58
C CYS A 369 -14.55 -19.61 -7.78
N PHE A 370 -13.49 -19.07 -8.36
CA PHE A 370 -12.66 -18.01 -7.77
C PHE A 370 -13.22 -16.66 -8.20
N ILE A 371 -13.90 -15.97 -7.28
CA ILE A 371 -14.56 -14.69 -7.53
C ILE A 371 -13.56 -13.53 -7.41
N ASP A 372 -13.58 -12.60 -8.36
CA ASP A 372 -12.90 -11.30 -8.27
C ASP A 372 -13.95 -10.19 -8.29
N TYR A 373 -13.95 -9.32 -7.29
CA TYR A 373 -14.82 -8.14 -7.26
C TYR A 373 -14.18 -6.97 -8.03
N ALA A 374 -14.98 -6.28 -8.84
CA ALA A 374 -14.53 -5.10 -9.56
C ALA A 374 -14.34 -3.91 -8.59
N LYS A 375 -13.08 -3.71 -8.16
CA LYS A 375 -12.66 -2.61 -7.26
C LYS A 375 -13.43 -2.63 -5.93
N ALA A 376 -13.46 -3.79 -5.27
CA ALA A 376 -14.28 -4.08 -4.09
C ALA A 376 -14.30 -2.95 -3.05
N PHE A 377 -13.12 -2.56 -2.56
CA PHE A 377 -12.99 -1.50 -1.55
C PHE A 377 -13.46 -0.14 -2.06
N ASP A 378 -13.21 0.19 -3.32
CA ASP A 378 -13.52 1.50 -3.89
C ASP A 378 -15.03 1.67 -4.17
N CYS A 379 -15.78 0.57 -4.26
CA CYS A 379 -17.20 0.53 -4.62
C CYS A 379 -18.16 0.37 -3.43
N VAL A 380 -17.66 0.27 -2.19
CA VAL A 380 -18.52 0.13 -0.99
C VAL A 380 -19.44 1.33 -0.85
N ASP A 381 -20.75 1.10 -0.79
CA ASP A 381 -21.74 2.14 -0.57
C ASP A 381 -21.81 2.50 0.92
N HIS A 382 -21.63 3.78 1.27
CA HIS A 382 -21.61 4.23 2.67
C HIS A 382 -22.97 4.08 3.33
N ASP A 383 -24.06 4.43 2.64
CA ASP A 383 -25.41 4.40 3.23
C ASP A 383 -25.81 2.95 3.54
N LYS A 384 -25.43 2.02 2.66
CA LYS A 384 -25.63 0.58 2.90
C LYS A 384 -24.70 0.06 3.98
N LEU A 385 -23.45 0.53 4.01
CA LEU A 385 -22.48 0.12 5.03
C LEU A 385 -22.99 0.42 6.44
N TRP A 386 -23.57 1.59 6.69
CA TRP A 386 -24.08 1.94 8.02
C TRP A 386 -25.24 1.03 8.45
N LYS A 387 -26.18 0.77 7.55
CA LYS A 387 -27.31 -0.15 7.79
C LYS A 387 -26.82 -1.57 8.06
N ILE A 388 -25.86 -2.05 7.28
CA ILE A 388 -25.25 -3.37 7.46
C ILE A 388 -24.54 -3.47 8.81
N LEU A 389 -23.79 -2.45 9.24
CA LEU A 389 -23.14 -2.48 10.56
C LEU A 389 -24.17 -2.61 11.69
N GLN A 390 -25.29 -1.88 11.61
CA GLN A 390 -26.37 -1.99 12.59
C GLN A 390 -27.02 -3.38 12.58
N GLU A 391 -27.34 -3.92 11.41
CA GLU A 391 -27.93 -5.26 11.27
C GLU A 391 -26.98 -6.39 11.73
N MET A 392 -25.67 -6.17 11.60
CA MET A 392 -24.63 -7.06 12.12
C MET A 392 -24.39 -6.90 13.64
N GLY A 393 -25.21 -6.09 14.33
CA GLY A 393 -25.17 -5.93 15.78
C GLY A 393 -24.00 -5.07 16.28
N ILE A 394 -23.50 -4.15 15.45
CA ILE A 394 -22.55 -3.11 15.87
C ILE A 394 -23.32 -1.98 16.57
N PRO A 395 -22.90 -1.55 17.78
CA PRO A 395 -23.55 -0.46 18.50
C PRO A 395 -23.66 0.83 17.67
N ASP A 396 -24.79 1.53 17.82
CA ASP A 396 -25.06 2.78 17.11
C ASP A 396 -23.99 3.84 17.38
N HIS A 397 -23.45 3.89 18.60
CA HIS A 397 -22.38 4.82 18.94
C HIS A 397 -21.15 4.64 18.03
N LEU A 398 -20.68 3.39 17.84
CA LEU A 398 -19.52 3.10 16.99
C LEU A 398 -19.84 3.33 15.51
N THR A 399 -21.04 2.96 15.08
CA THR A 399 -21.50 3.19 13.71
C THR A 399 -21.58 4.68 13.38
N CYS A 400 -22.03 5.52 14.32
CA CYS A 400 -22.08 6.96 14.12
C CYS A 400 -20.69 7.60 14.09
N LEU A 401 -19.76 7.19 14.96
CA LEU A 401 -18.38 7.65 14.90
C LEU A 401 -17.74 7.36 13.54
N LEU A 402 -17.98 6.16 12.99
CA LEU A 402 -17.56 5.80 11.62
C LEU A 402 -18.27 6.65 10.57
N ARG A 403 -19.59 6.80 10.65
CA ARG A 403 -20.36 7.60 9.70
C ARG A 403 -19.88 9.05 9.64
N ASN A 404 -19.68 9.70 10.78
CA ASN A 404 -19.24 11.09 10.87
C ASN A 404 -17.78 11.29 10.42
N LEU A 405 -16.96 10.25 10.56
CA LEU A 405 -15.61 10.22 9.98
C LEU A 405 -15.64 10.15 8.45
N TYR A 406 -16.63 9.45 7.87
CA TYR A 406 -16.83 9.34 6.42
C TYR A 406 -17.61 10.52 5.81
N ALA A 407 -18.40 11.23 6.61
CA ALA A 407 -19.09 12.45 6.21
C ALA A 407 -18.10 13.59 5.88
N GLY A 408 -18.25 14.20 4.70
CA GLY A 408 -17.44 15.35 4.27
C GLY A 408 -15.95 15.03 4.08
N GLN A 409 -15.62 13.78 3.77
CA GLN A 409 -14.24 13.37 3.52
C GLN A 409 -13.68 13.99 2.25
N GLU A 410 -12.48 14.55 2.37
CA GLU A 410 -11.73 15.11 1.26
C GLU A 410 -10.50 14.27 0.97
N ALA A 411 -10.18 14.12 -0.31
CA ALA A 411 -8.92 13.56 -0.77
C ALA A 411 -8.24 14.40 -1.83
N THR A 412 -6.93 14.20 -1.95
CA THR A 412 -6.12 14.73 -3.04
C THR A 412 -5.16 13.65 -3.52
N VAL A 413 -4.77 13.66 -4.80
CA VAL A 413 -3.81 12.71 -5.36
C VAL A 413 -2.44 13.36 -5.45
N ARG A 414 -1.45 12.76 -4.78
CA ARG A 414 -0.05 13.19 -4.87
C ARG A 414 0.72 12.31 -5.84
N THR A 415 1.11 12.90 -6.97
CA THR A 415 1.86 12.26 -8.05
C THR A 415 3.33 12.70 -8.05
N GLY A 416 4.15 12.10 -8.92
CA GLY A 416 5.52 12.58 -9.17
C GLY A 416 5.58 14.00 -9.77
N HIS A 417 4.46 14.51 -10.29
CA HIS A 417 4.33 15.79 -10.97
C HIS A 417 3.68 16.88 -10.11
N GLY A 418 3.32 16.57 -8.87
CA GLY A 418 2.65 17.48 -7.94
C GLY A 418 1.40 16.84 -7.32
N THR A 419 0.71 17.64 -6.51
CA THR A 419 -0.54 17.28 -5.82
C THR A 419 -1.71 17.91 -6.58
N THR A 420 -2.83 17.20 -6.70
CA THR A 420 -4.08 17.72 -7.29
C THR A 420 -4.81 18.62 -6.30
N ASP A 421 -5.88 19.27 -6.74
CA ASP A 421 -6.81 19.92 -5.82
C ASP A 421 -7.53 18.88 -4.94
N TRP A 422 -8.14 19.38 -3.86
CA TRP A 422 -8.96 18.58 -2.97
C TRP A 422 -10.32 18.30 -3.62
N PHE A 423 -10.80 17.07 -3.49
CA PHE A 423 -12.11 16.63 -3.96
C PHE A 423 -12.80 15.78 -2.90
N GLN A 424 -14.13 15.74 -2.96
CA GLN A 424 -14.95 15.01 -2.00
C GLN A 424 -14.99 13.51 -2.34
N ILE A 425 -14.96 12.67 -1.30
CA ILE A 425 -15.16 11.21 -1.40
C ILE A 425 -16.61 10.91 -1.03
N GLY A 426 -17.32 10.24 -1.94
CA GLY A 426 -18.74 9.93 -1.77
C GLY A 426 -19.07 8.44 -1.62
N LYS A 427 -18.12 7.54 -1.90
CA LYS A 427 -18.24 6.09 -1.68
C LYS A 427 -16.88 5.45 -1.45
N GLY A 428 -16.86 4.16 -1.19
CA GLY A 428 -15.66 3.35 -1.02
C GLY A 428 -15.03 3.47 0.37
N VAL A 429 -14.30 2.43 0.76
CA VAL A 429 -13.47 2.42 1.96
C VAL A 429 -12.00 2.57 1.56
N ARG A 430 -11.24 3.30 2.37
CA ARG A 430 -9.89 3.74 2.03
C ARG A 430 -8.89 2.58 2.03
N GLN A 431 -8.15 2.40 0.94
CA GLN A 431 -7.07 1.41 0.88
C GLN A 431 -5.88 1.82 1.77
N GLY A 432 -5.46 0.92 2.66
CA GLY A 432 -4.39 1.18 3.65
C GLY A 432 -4.88 1.81 4.95
N TYR A 433 -6.19 1.88 5.15
CA TYR A 433 -6.83 2.39 6.36
C TYR A 433 -7.12 1.29 7.37
N ILE A 434 -7.03 1.62 8.66
CA ILE A 434 -7.07 0.65 9.76
C ILE A 434 -8.46 -0.03 9.86
N LEU A 435 -9.53 0.74 9.69
CA LEU A 435 -10.91 0.26 9.89
C LEU A 435 -11.55 -0.35 8.65
N SER A 436 -11.05 -0.02 7.46
CA SER A 436 -11.67 -0.42 6.18
C SER A 436 -11.77 -1.93 6.00
N LEU A 437 -10.84 -2.68 6.59
CA LEU A 437 -10.79 -4.14 6.50
C LEU A 437 -11.86 -4.81 7.37
N CYS A 438 -12.03 -4.33 8.61
CA CYS A 438 -13.08 -4.81 9.51
C CYS A 438 -14.47 -4.53 8.92
N SER A 439 -14.68 -3.30 8.42
CA SER A 439 -15.94 -2.90 7.78
C SER A 439 -16.23 -3.73 6.53
N PHE A 440 -15.23 -3.95 5.67
CA PHE A 440 -15.41 -4.76 4.46
C PHE A 440 -15.71 -6.23 4.77
N ASN A 441 -15.05 -6.82 5.78
CA ASN A 441 -15.35 -8.20 6.16
C ASN A 441 -16.79 -8.37 6.64
N LEU A 442 -17.32 -7.43 7.44
CA LEU A 442 -18.73 -7.45 7.84
C LEU A 442 -19.67 -7.27 6.64
N TYR A 443 -19.29 -6.39 5.71
CA TYR A 443 -20.01 -6.17 4.46
C TYR A 443 -20.11 -7.43 3.60
N ALA A 444 -18.97 -8.11 3.40
CA ALA A 444 -18.90 -9.36 2.67
C ALA A 444 -19.64 -10.50 3.40
N GLU A 445 -19.61 -10.51 4.74
CA GLU A 445 -20.37 -11.46 5.53
C GLU A 445 -21.89 -11.27 5.38
N TYR A 446 -22.36 -10.04 5.42
CA TYR A 446 -23.77 -9.72 5.18
C TYR A 446 -24.27 -10.25 3.83
N ILE A 447 -23.50 -10.05 2.76
CA ILE A 447 -23.80 -10.62 1.44
C ILE A 447 -23.96 -12.14 1.54
N MET A 448 -22.99 -12.82 2.15
CA MET A 448 -23.01 -14.29 2.27
C MET A 448 -24.18 -14.79 3.12
N ARG A 449 -24.54 -14.12 4.22
CA ARG A 449 -25.73 -14.48 5.03
C ARG A 449 -27.02 -14.38 4.20
N ASN A 450 -27.13 -13.37 3.35
CA ASN A 450 -28.33 -13.14 2.53
C ASN A 450 -28.45 -14.06 1.32
N THR A 451 -27.37 -14.76 0.92
CA THR A 451 -27.47 -15.77 -0.14
C THR A 451 -28.29 -17.01 0.26
N GLY A 452 -28.79 -17.08 1.49
CA GLY A 452 -29.66 -18.16 1.95
C GLY A 452 -28.91 -19.46 2.22
N HIS A 453 -27.57 -19.40 2.32
CA HIS A 453 -26.77 -20.48 2.86
C HIS A 453 -26.78 -20.37 4.37
N HIS A 454 -27.87 -20.86 4.98
CA HIS A 454 -27.75 -21.29 6.36
C HIS A 454 -26.64 -22.35 6.39
N GLU A 455 -25.65 -22.16 7.26
CA GLU A 455 -24.96 -23.31 7.83
C GLU A 455 -26.08 -24.19 8.41
N THR A 456 -26.55 -25.17 7.64
CA THR A 456 -27.60 -26.07 8.12
C THR A 456 -27.06 -26.71 9.37
N SER A 457 -27.70 -26.38 10.49
CA SER A 457 -27.52 -27.03 11.77
C SER A 457 -27.59 -28.54 11.57
N TRP A 458 -26.45 -29.20 11.79
CA TRP A 458 -26.31 -30.59 12.19
C TRP A 458 -27.28 -31.59 11.53
N ASN A 459 -26.99 -32.00 10.29
CA ASN A 459 -27.48 -33.28 9.78
C ASN A 459 -26.54 -34.41 10.25
N GLN A 460 -27.10 -35.61 10.46
CA GLN A 460 -26.51 -36.76 11.15
C GLN A 460 -25.26 -37.41 10.50
N ASP A 461 -24.73 -36.84 9.42
CA ASP A 461 -23.44 -37.22 8.84
C ASP A 461 -22.43 -36.10 9.11
N CYS A 462 -21.35 -36.41 9.81
CA CYS A 462 -20.44 -35.51 10.52
C CYS A 462 -19.61 -34.51 9.67
N TRP A 463 -20.17 -33.86 8.65
CA TRP A 463 -19.49 -32.82 7.88
C TRP A 463 -20.38 -31.58 7.72
N ARG A 464 -19.92 -30.44 8.24
CA ARG A 464 -20.48 -29.14 7.85
C ARG A 464 -20.26 -28.98 6.34
N ASN A 465 -21.31 -28.67 5.57
CA ASN A 465 -21.16 -28.43 4.13
C ASN A 465 -20.40 -27.10 3.91
N ILE A 466 -19.08 -27.19 3.69
CA ILE A 466 -18.23 -26.03 3.40
C ILE A 466 -18.36 -25.73 1.91
N ASN A 467 -19.13 -24.71 1.57
CA ASN A 467 -19.34 -24.27 0.18
C ASN A 467 -18.55 -23.01 -0.19
N ASN A 468 -17.80 -22.42 0.75
CA ASN A 468 -16.97 -21.25 0.49
C ASN A 468 -15.72 -21.18 1.38
N LEU A 469 -14.63 -20.65 0.83
CA LEU A 469 -13.46 -20.18 1.58
C LEU A 469 -13.22 -18.72 1.23
N ARG A 470 -12.98 -17.89 2.25
CA ARG A 470 -12.83 -16.44 2.07
C ARG A 470 -11.57 -15.91 2.72
N TYR A 471 -10.95 -14.96 2.03
CA TYR A 471 -9.84 -14.18 2.55
C TYR A 471 -9.95 -12.75 2.02
N GLU A 472 -10.45 -11.82 2.84
CA GLU A 472 -10.74 -10.44 2.40
C GLU A 472 -11.79 -10.43 1.29
N ASP A 473 -11.48 -9.84 0.13
CA ASP A 473 -12.28 -9.84 -1.08
C ASP A 473 -12.15 -11.11 -1.93
N ASP A 474 -11.07 -11.89 -1.75
CA ASP A 474 -10.88 -13.17 -2.43
C ASP A 474 -11.90 -14.19 -1.86
N THR A 475 -12.90 -14.54 -2.66
CA THR A 475 -13.94 -15.52 -2.32
C THR A 475 -13.87 -16.70 -3.27
N THR A 476 -13.71 -17.90 -2.73
CA THR A 476 -13.78 -19.15 -3.48
C THR A 476 -15.06 -19.87 -3.12
N LEU A 477 -15.96 -20.06 -4.08
CA LEU A 477 -17.12 -20.94 -3.94
C LEU A 477 -16.77 -22.36 -4.36
N MET A 478 -17.43 -23.34 -3.76
CA MET A 478 -17.16 -24.76 -3.94
C MET A 478 -18.48 -25.54 -3.94
N ALA A 479 -18.60 -26.52 -4.83
CA ALA A 479 -19.74 -27.43 -4.88
C ALA A 479 -19.36 -28.80 -5.47
N GLU A 480 -20.20 -29.81 -5.23
CA GLU A 480 -20.04 -31.16 -5.80
C GLU A 480 -20.60 -31.26 -7.23
N THR A 481 -21.48 -30.34 -7.64
CA THR A 481 -22.07 -30.29 -8.99
C THR A 481 -21.92 -28.92 -9.64
N GLU A 482 -21.95 -28.91 -10.98
CA GLU A 482 -21.86 -27.69 -11.78
C GLU A 482 -23.08 -26.78 -11.53
N GLU A 483 -24.29 -27.36 -11.45
CA GLU A 483 -25.55 -26.65 -11.26
C GLU A 483 -25.60 -25.96 -9.90
N GLU A 484 -25.11 -26.64 -8.85
CA GLU A 484 -25.02 -26.06 -7.52
C GLU A 484 -24.06 -24.88 -7.53
N LEU A 485 -22.83 -25.04 -8.05
CA LEU A 485 -21.85 -23.94 -8.09
C LEU A 485 -22.38 -22.73 -8.87
N LYS A 486 -23.07 -22.96 -9.99
CA LYS A 486 -23.67 -21.91 -10.80
C LYS A 486 -24.77 -21.18 -10.04
N SER A 487 -25.61 -21.92 -9.30
CA SER A 487 -26.63 -21.35 -8.41
C SER A 487 -26.02 -20.50 -7.30
N LEU A 488 -24.96 -20.99 -6.64
CA LEU A 488 -24.20 -20.24 -5.62
C LEU A 488 -23.68 -18.91 -6.18
N LEU A 489 -23.01 -18.96 -7.33
CA LEU A 489 -22.43 -17.79 -7.98
C LEU A 489 -23.51 -16.75 -8.34
N MET A 490 -24.65 -17.19 -8.88
CA MET A 490 -25.74 -16.28 -9.24
C MET A 490 -26.38 -15.62 -8.01
N LYS A 491 -26.54 -16.36 -6.91
CA LYS A 491 -27.03 -15.78 -5.64
C LYS A 491 -26.05 -14.74 -5.10
N VAL A 492 -24.75 -15.07 -5.04
CA VAL A 492 -23.71 -14.13 -4.60
C VAL A 492 -23.70 -12.88 -5.49
N LYS A 493 -23.80 -13.03 -6.81
CA LYS A 493 -23.89 -11.90 -7.75
C LYS A 493 -25.08 -10.99 -7.42
N VAL A 494 -26.28 -11.55 -7.30
CA VAL A 494 -27.51 -10.77 -7.03
C VAL A 494 -27.43 -10.04 -5.69
N GLU A 495 -27.03 -10.73 -4.61
CA GLU A 495 -26.91 -10.10 -3.29
C GLU A 495 -25.79 -9.05 -3.26
N SER A 496 -24.68 -9.27 -3.96
CA SER A 496 -23.60 -8.29 -4.09
C SER A 496 -24.06 -7.03 -4.80
N GLU A 497 -24.83 -7.17 -5.89
CA GLU A 497 -25.34 -6.06 -6.67
C GLU A 497 -26.35 -5.21 -5.88
N LYS A 498 -27.19 -5.84 -5.04
CA LYS A 498 -28.09 -5.13 -4.11
C LYS A 498 -27.32 -4.19 -3.20
N VAL A 499 -26.13 -4.58 -2.77
CA VAL A 499 -25.24 -3.74 -1.96
C VAL A 499 -24.20 -2.98 -2.80
N GLY A 500 -24.35 -2.89 -4.11
CA GLY A 500 -23.48 -2.05 -4.96
C GLY A 500 -22.10 -2.63 -5.29
N LEU A 501 -21.84 -3.89 -4.95
CA LEU A 501 -20.64 -4.61 -5.41
C LEU A 501 -20.91 -5.37 -6.71
N LYS A 502 -19.96 -5.32 -7.64
CA LYS A 502 -20.06 -6.01 -8.93
C LYS A 502 -18.95 -7.03 -9.09
N LEU A 503 -19.28 -8.19 -9.64
CA LEU A 503 -18.30 -9.20 -9.98
C LEU A 503 -17.55 -8.81 -11.26
N ASN A 504 -16.27 -9.12 -11.30
CA ASN A 504 -15.43 -9.01 -12.48
C ASN A 504 -15.39 -10.36 -13.19
N ILE A 505 -16.33 -10.56 -14.11
CA ILE A 505 -16.51 -11.85 -14.80
C ILE A 505 -15.25 -12.27 -15.57
N GLN A 506 -14.56 -11.31 -16.22
CA GLN A 506 -13.31 -11.58 -16.95
C GLN A 506 -12.17 -12.10 -16.06
N LYS A 507 -12.17 -11.75 -14.78
CA LYS A 507 -11.14 -12.21 -13.83
C LYS A 507 -11.59 -13.36 -12.95
N THR A 508 -12.90 -13.57 -12.85
CA THR A 508 -13.47 -14.75 -12.21
C THR A 508 -13.06 -15.99 -13.00
N LYS A 509 -12.67 -17.05 -12.30
CA LYS A 509 -12.18 -18.31 -12.90
C LYS A 509 -12.93 -19.50 -12.33
N ILE A 510 -13.12 -20.52 -13.16
CA ILE A 510 -13.68 -21.80 -12.73
C ILE A 510 -12.64 -22.89 -12.89
N MET A 511 -12.52 -23.77 -11.91
CA MET A 511 -11.65 -24.94 -11.94
C MET A 511 -12.45 -26.15 -11.49
N ALA A 512 -12.43 -27.24 -12.25
CA ALA A 512 -13.25 -28.41 -12.00
C ALA A 512 -12.44 -29.69 -12.17
N SER A 513 -12.71 -30.71 -11.34
CA SER A 513 -12.21 -32.07 -11.56
C SER A 513 -13.12 -32.90 -12.47
N GLY A 514 -14.38 -32.48 -12.65
CA GLY A 514 -15.36 -33.10 -13.54
C GLY A 514 -15.57 -32.32 -14.85
N PRO A 515 -16.40 -32.86 -15.77
CA PRO A 515 -16.82 -32.15 -16.98
C PRO A 515 -17.51 -30.83 -16.61
N ILE A 516 -17.24 -29.76 -17.36
CA ILE A 516 -17.87 -28.46 -17.13
C ILE A 516 -18.33 -27.82 -18.44
N SER A 517 -19.56 -27.29 -18.44
CA SER A 517 -20.09 -26.53 -19.57
C SER A 517 -19.56 -25.09 -19.61
N SER A 518 -19.69 -24.42 -20.76
CA SER A 518 -19.33 -23.01 -20.88
C SER A 518 -20.36 -22.14 -20.15
N TRP A 519 -19.90 -21.23 -19.29
CA TRP A 519 -20.77 -20.32 -18.54
C TRP A 519 -20.75 -18.92 -19.16
N GLU A 520 -21.92 -18.40 -19.50
CA GLU A 520 -22.10 -16.99 -19.86
C GLU A 520 -22.88 -16.26 -18.77
N ILE A 521 -22.30 -15.18 -18.26
CA ILE A 521 -22.90 -14.30 -17.25
C ILE A 521 -22.78 -12.86 -17.78
N ASP A 522 -23.92 -12.16 -17.89
CA ASP A 522 -24.00 -10.79 -18.44
C ASP A 522 -23.31 -10.63 -19.81
N GLY A 523 -23.43 -11.64 -20.69
CA GLY A 523 -22.82 -11.65 -22.01
C GLY A 523 -21.30 -11.84 -22.02
N GLN A 524 -20.71 -12.23 -20.89
CA GLN A 524 -19.29 -12.54 -20.76
C GLN A 524 -19.09 -14.01 -20.38
N THR A 525 -18.19 -14.69 -21.08
CA THR A 525 -17.82 -16.07 -20.75
C THR A 525 -16.90 -16.12 -19.55
N VAL A 526 -17.22 -16.95 -18.56
CA VAL A 526 -16.33 -17.23 -17.43
C VAL A 526 -15.23 -18.19 -17.89
N GLU A 527 -13.96 -17.85 -17.65
CA GLU A 527 -12.85 -18.69 -18.10
C GLU A 527 -12.68 -19.91 -17.19
N THR A 528 -12.71 -21.10 -17.80
CA THR A 528 -12.35 -22.37 -17.16
C THR A 528 -10.85 -22.61 -17.26
N VAL A 529 -10.20 -22.93 -16.14
CA VAL A 529 -8.76 -23.12 -16.02
C VAL A 529 -8.42 -24.49 -15.42
N SER A 530 -7.26 -25.04 -15.79
CA SER A 530 -6.69 -26.24 -15.18
C SER A 530 -5.83 -25.94 -13.95
N ASP A 531 -5.40 -24.69 -13.79
CA ASP A 531 -4.64 -24.25 -12.64
C ASP A 531 -4.92 -22.78 -12.27
N PHE A 532 -4.77 -22.46 -10.99
CA PHE A 532 -5.03 -21.13 -10.45
C PHE A 532 -4.02 -20.75 -9.36
N ILE A 533 -3.72 -19.46 -9.20
CA ILE A 533 -2.89 -18.97 -8.09
C ILE A 533 -3.81 -18.52 -6.95
N PHE A 534 -4.10 -19.44 -6.04
CA PHE A 534 -4.92 -19.19 -4.85
C PHE A 534 -4.06 -18.69 -3.69
N LEU A 535 -4.30 -17.45 -3.26
CA LEU A 535 -3.62 -16.77 -2.13
C LEU A 535 -2.08 -16.74 -2.17
N GLY A 536 -1.47 -17.06 -3.32
CA GLY A 536 -0.02 -17.12 -3.50
C GLY A 536 0.52 -18.51 -3.83
N SER A 537 -0.29 -19.55 -3.65
CA SER A 537 -0.01 -20.95 -4.00
C SER A 537 -0.65 -21.35 -5.33
N LYS A 538 0.07 -22.12 -6.16
CA LYS A 538 -0.51 -22.72 -7.36
C LYS A 538 -1.29 -23.99 -6.99
N ILE A 539 -2.56 -24.01 -7.35
CA ILE A 539 -3.45 -25.18 -7.25
C ILE A 539 -3.78 -25.67 -8.67
N THR A 540 -3.89 -26.98 -8.85
CA THR A 540 -4.17 -27.63 -10.14
C THR A 540 -5.37 -28.57 -10.00
N THR A 541 -6.10 -28.85 -11.07
CA THR A 541 -7.29 -29.72 -11.02
C THR A 541 -7.00 -31.14 -10.52
N ASP A 542 -5.83 -31.68 -10.85
CA ASP A 542 -5.33 -32.97 -10.39
C ASP A 542 -4.73 -32.91 -8.97
N GLY A 543 -4.61 -31.71 -8.40
CA GLY A 543 -3.97 -31.40 -7.13
C GLY A 543 -2.53 -31.90 -6.98
N ASP A 544 -1.76 -31.94 -8.06
CA ASP A 544 -0.32 -32.19 -8.03
C ASP A 544 0.47 -31.00 -7.47
N PHE A 545 1.17 -31.23 -6.36
CA PHE A 545 2.04 -30.25 -5.73
C PHE A 545 3.35 -30.00 -6.50
N SER A 546 3.73 -30.85 -7.45
CA SER A 546 5.02 -30.73 -8.16
C SER A 546 5.16 -29.40 -8.89
N HIS A 547 4.05 -28.88 -9.43
CA HIS A 547 4.02 -27.60 -10.13
C HIS A 547 4.28 -26.41 -9.19
N GLU A 548 3.70 -26.41 -7.99
CA GLU A 548 3.95 -25.37 -6.99
C GLU A 548 5.37 -25.46 -6.42
N ILE A 549 5.88 -26.66 -6.16
CA ILE A 549 7.27 -26.86 -5.70
C ILE A 549 8.24 -26.26 -6.72
N LYS A 550 8.07 -26.57 -8.02
CA LYS A 550 8.89 -25.99 -9.10
C LYS A 550 8.79 -24.46 -9.12
N ARG A 551 7.59 -23.90 -8.99
CA ARG A 551 7.36 -22.45 -8.95
C ARG A 551 8.08 -21.80 -7.75
N ARG A 552 7.98 -22.37 -6.56
CA ARG A 552 8.65 -21.87 -5.35
C ARG A 552 10.18 -21.93 -5.46
N LEU A 553 10.72 -23.01 -6.04
CA LEU A 553 12.16 -23.12 -6.33
C LEU A 553 12.62 -22.00 -7.29
N LEU A 554 11.85 -21.68 -8.32
CA LEU A 554 12.16 -20.58 -9.23
C LEU A 554 12.11 -19.20 -8.55
N LEU A 555 11.12 -18.96 -7.70
CA LEU A 555 11.03 -17.73 -6.90
C LEU A 555 12.24 -17.59 -5.96
N GLY A 556 12.61 -18.66 -5.26
CA GLY A 556 13.81 -18.71 -4.42
C GLY A 556 15.09 -18.43 -5.20
N ARG A 557 15.27 -19.08 -6.36
CA ARG A 557 16.40 -18.82 -7.26
C ARG A 557 16.47 -17.36 -7.71
N LYS A 558 15.33 -16.75 -8.06
CA LYS A 558 15.27 -15.33 -8.44
C LYS A 558 15.77 -14.42 -7.32
N VAL A 559 15.39 -14.70 -6.06
CA VAL A 559 15.89 -13.94 -4.90
C VAL A 559 17.39 -14.14 -4.71
N MET A 560 17.88 -15.37 -4.86
CA MET A 560 19.31 -15.69 -4.80
C MET A 560 20.11 -14.92 -5.85
N THR A 561 19.67 -14.92 -7.11
CA THR A 561 20.31 -14.16 -8.19
C THR A 561 20.31 -12.66 -7.91
N ASN A 562 19.23 -12.13 -7.32
CA ASN A 562 19.15 -10.72 -6.90
C ASN A 562 20.08 -10.38 -5.72
N LEU A 563 20.67 -11.37 -5.04
CA LEU A 563 21.61 -11.21 -3.92
C LEU A 563 23.03 -11.66 -4.28
N ASP A 564 23.30 -11.97 -5.55
CA ASP A 564 24.57 -12.54 -6.01
C ASP A 564 25.79 -11.69 -5.63
N SER A 565 25.69 -10.36 -5.74
CA SER A 565 26.77 -9.44 -5.34
C SER A 565 27.12 -9.49 -3.85
N ILE A 566 26.11 -9.69 -3.00
CA ILE A 566 26.24 -9.83 -1.54
C ILE A 566 26.83 -11.22 -1.21
N PHE A 567 26.32 -12.28 -1.84
CA PHE A 567 26.79 -13.65 -1.56
C PHE A 567 28.21 -13.93 -2.06
N LYS A 568 28.63 -13.30 -3.17
CA LYS A 568 30.01 -13.38 -3.67
C LYS A 568 31.00 -12.48 -2.93
N SER A 569 30.51 -11.51 -2.15
CA SER A 569 31.39 -10.61 -1.39
C SER A 569 32.17 -11.34 -0.32
N ARG A 570 33.47 -11.04 -0.17
CA ARG A 570 34.30 -11.53 0.95
C ARG A 570 34.13 -10.69 2.21
N ASP A 571 33.54 -9.49 2.09
CA ASP A 571 33.36 -8.54 3.20
C ASP A 571 32.16 -8.87 4.09
N ILE A 572 31.36 -9.87 3.72
CA ILE A 572 30.19 -10.34 4.49
C ILE A 572 30.48 -11.75 4.97
N THR A 573 30.28 -12.00 6.26
CA THR A 573 30.60 -13.29 6.86
C THR A 573 29.61 -14.38 6.43
N LEU A 574 30.02 -15.64 6.51
CA LEU A 574 29.12 -16.77 6.24
C LEU A 574 27.86 -16.75 7.13
N PRO A 575 27.94 -16.49 8.45
CA PRO A 575 26.77 -16.33 9.31
C PRO A 575 25.76 -15.28 8.80
N THR A 576 26.23 -14.09 8.40
CA THR A 576 25.35 -13.03 7.86
C THR A 576 24.73 -13.45 6.54
N LYS A 577 25.47 -14.12 5.65
CA LYS A 577 24.91 -14.68 4.41
C LYS A 577 23.83 -15.73 4.70
N VAL A 578 24.07 -16.63 5.64
CA VAL A 578 23.08 -17.63 6.08
C VAL A 578 21.85 -16.95 6.67
N HIS A 579 22.01 -15.90 7.49
CA HIS A 579 20.90 -15.10 7.98
C HIS A 579 20.08 -14.54 6.81
N LEU A 580 20.71 -13.89 5.84
CA LEU A 580 20.02 -13.32 4.67
C LEU A 580 19.31 -14.39 3.83
N VAL A 581 19.88 -15.58 3.67
CA VAL A 581 19.21 -16.71 3.00
C VAL A 581 17.97 -17.14 3.79
N LYS A 582 18.09 -17.36 5.10
CA LYS A 582 16.95 -17.73 5.95
C LYS A 582 15.84 -16.67 5.92
N ALA A 583 16.21 -15.39 5.96
CA ALA A 583 15.25 -14.30 6.06
C ALA A 583 14.68 -13.84 4.71
N MET A 584 15.38 -14.02 3.59
CA MET A 584 14.91 -13.53 2.28
C MET A 584 14.62 -14.63 1.27
N VAL A 585 15.29 -15.78 1.35
CA VAL A 585 15.11 -16.85 0.36
C VAL A 585 14.07 -17.83 0.87
N PHE A 586 14.20 -18.30 2.12
CA PHE A 586 13.21 -19.24 2.67
C PHE A 586 11.82 -18.62 2.83
N LEU A 587 11.71 -17.31 3.04
CA LEU A 587 10.40 -16.64 2.97
C LEU A 587 9.73 -16.84 1.61
N TRP A 588 10.44 -16.71 0.50
CA TRP A 588 9.83 -16.80 -0.83
C TRP A 588 9.69 -18.25 -1.32
N SER A 589 10.59 -19.12 -0.87
CA SER A 589 10.59 -20.55 -1.22
C SER A 589 9.63 -21.38 -0.36
N CYS A 590 9.40 -20.99 0.89
CA CYS A 590 8.69 -21.81 1.88
C CYS A 590 7.53 -21.09 2.58
N MET A 591 7.44 -19.76 2.49
CA MET A 591 6.32 -19.01 3.06
C MET A 591 5.47 -18.38 1.98
N ASP A 592 4.20 -18.20 2.32
CA ASP A 592 3.23 -17.61 1.44
C ASP A 592 3.37 -16.08 1.46
N VAL A 593 3.96 -15.53 0.40
CA VAL A 593 4.26 -14.10 0.31
C VAL A 593 3.31 -13.49 -0.71
N ARG A 594 2.31 -12.75 -0.24
CA ARG A 594 1.63 -11.78 -1.10
C ARG A 594 2.67 -10.77 -1.58
N GLY A 595 3.00 -10.82 -2.87
CA GLY A 595 3.71 -9.75 -3.54
C GLY A 595 2.77 -8.55 -3.66
N GLY A 596 2.70 -7.69 -2.64
CA GLY A 596 1.76 -6.58 -2.69
C GLY A 596 1.61 -5.68 -1.47
N LEU A 597 2.60 -5.64 -0.57
CA LEU A 597 2.73 -4.58 0.45
C LEU A 597 4.08 -3.89 0.35
#